data_AF-B2WS94-F1
#
_entry.id   AF-B2WS94-F1
#
_cell.length_a   1.000
_cell.length_b   1.000
_cell.length_c   1.000
_cell.angle_alpha   90.00
_cell.angle_beta   90.00
_cell.angle_gamma   90.00
#
_symmetry.space_group_name_H-M   'P 1'
#
loop_
_entity.id
_entity.type
_entity.pdbx_description
1 polymer ?
#
loop_
_entity_poly.entity_id
_entity_poly.type
_entity_poly.pdbx_seq_one_letter_code
_entity_poly.pdbx_strand_id
1 'polypeptide(L)'
;MTVGCKQAIALAVYITASPNSNILLPKPGFPWDMVHAIYRNVEVREYEFLREKDYEIDFDSVRAAADKNTSAILIINPHNPNGNTYSEAHLKKLAELARELKILVIADEVFRWTVFGNNPHVPMAKFSSTVPVISLGSLSKGWSVPGWRTGWIALHDLDGVLKSHKITTALKQFLAIDSKPATVIQAAVPTILKDTPKAFFERRQSFLREKSDVAFAKLKGIPALTCYHKTEACTFLWTELNLSMFANIKSDEEFCEKLASEENLVLLPGFNPMSHYLSMIKNWARHSIDMSVPELEVAFDRLKSFCDRHSKAPLKGKAANGLKQAKP
;
A
#
# COMPACT_ATOMS: atom_id res chain seq x y z
N MET A 1 -18.65 0.24 12.39
CA MET A 1 -18.34 0.76 11.04
C MET A 1 -17.62 2.09 11.19
N THR A 2 -16.80 2.46 10.21
CA THR A 2 -15.89 3.63 10.26
C THR A 2 -15.94 4.41 8.95
N VAL A 3 -15.58 5.70 8.99
CA VAL A 3 -15.48 6.65 7.87
C VAL A 3 -14.30 6.27 6.95
N GLY A 4 -14.45 5.14 6.28
CA GLY A 4 -13.41 4.46 5.51
C GLY A 4 -12.37 3.76 6.38
N CYS A 5 -11.42 3.10 5.73
CA CYS A 5 -10.38 2.32 6.42
C CYS A 5 -9.38 3.20 7.19
N LYS A 6 -9.17 4.46 6.77
CA LYS A 6 -8.28 5.39 7.49
C LYS A 6 -8.71 5.63 8.95
N GLN A 7 -10.00 5.87 9.20
CA GLN A 7 -10.50 5.97 10.58
C GLN A 7 -10.41 4.62 11.29
N ALA A 8 -10.56 3.49 10.57
CA ALA A 8 -10.41 2.15 11.14
C ALA A 8 -9.00 1.89 11.66
N ILE A 9 -7.98 2.19 10.85
CA ILE A 9 -6.56 2.15 11.20
C ILE A 9 -6.30 3.05 12.40
N ALA A 10 -6.73 4.31 12.33
CA ALA A 10 -6.51 5.29 13.39
C ALA A 10 -7.05 4.79 14.73
N LEU A 11 -8.29 4.28 14.76
CA LEU A 11 -8.90 3.73 15.96
C LEU A 11 -8.22 2.45 16.45
N ALA A 12 -7.82 1.56 15.53
CA ALA A 12 -7.12 0.34 15.90
C ALA A 12 -5.80 0.66 16.61
N VAL A 13 -4.94 1.48 15.99
CA VAL A 13 -3.67 1.93 16.58
C VAL A 13 -3.90 2.66 17.90
N TYR A 14 -4.88 3.57 17.95
CA TYR A 14 -5.15 4.39 19.14
C TYR A 14 -5.59 3.57 20.35
N ILE A 15 -6.40 2.52 20.13
CA ILE A 15 -7.03 1.75 21.21
C ILE A 15 -6.13 0.61 21.67
N THR A 16 -5.27 0.09 20.80
CA THR A 16 -4.33 -0.99 21.15
C THR A 16 -3.08 -0.47 21.85
N ALA A 17 -2.74 0.80 21.66
CA ALA A 17 -1.54 1.40 22.24
C ALA A 17 -1.79 2.06 23.60
N SER A 18 -0.86 1.83 24.53
CA SER A 18 -0.76 2.55 25.81
C SER A 18 0.21 3.74 25.69
N PRO A 19 0.11 4.77 26.55
CA PRO A 19 1.14 5.82 26.60
C PRO A 19 2.55 5.22 26.75
N ASN A 20 3.52 5.71 25.97
CA ASN A 20 4.90 5.22 25.92
C ASN A 20 5.07 3.76 25.46
N SER A 21 4.05 3.18 24.83
CA SER A 21 4.18 1.92 24.09
C SER A 21 4.73 2.15 22.69
N ASN A 22 5.08 1.08 21.99
CA ASN A 22 5.40 1.13 20.57
C ASN A 22 4.47 0.22 19.73
N ILE A 23 4.43 0.50 18.44
CA ILE A 23 3.74 -0.30 17.44
C ILE A 23 4.67 -0.56 16.25
N LEU A 24 4.63 -1.77 15.72
CA LEU A 24 5.43 -2.15 14.56
C LEU A 24 4.65 -1.87 13.27
N LEU A 25 5.21 -1.05 12.38
CA LEU A 25 4.64 -0.66 11.10
C LEU A 25 5.54 -1.10 9.93
N PRO A 26 4.97 -1.37 8.74
CA PRO A 26 5.75 -1.75 7.57
C PRO A 26 6.55 -0.57 7.00
N LYS A 27 7.77 -0.85 6.53
CA LYS A 27 8.58 0.09 5.73
C LYS A 27 9.09 -0.59 4.45
N PRO A 28 8.63 -0.19 3.25
CA PRO A 28 7.66 0.86 2.98
C PRO A 28 6.23 0.44 3.38
N GLY A 29 5.37 1.40 3.72
CA GLY A 29 3.98 1.12 4.11
C GLY A 29 3.03 2.29 3.85
N PHE A 30 1.73 2.01 3.84
CA PHE A 30 0.71 3.06 3.79
C PHE A 30 0.77 3.90 5.08
N PRO A 31 0.72 5.23 5.01
CA PRO A 31 1.36 6.06 6.03
C PRO A 31 0.40 6.67 7.06
N TRP A 32 -0.90 6.41 6.95
CA TRP A 32 -1.89 6.96 7.90
C TRP A 32 -1.68 6.48 9.33
N ASP A 33 -0.99 5.36 9.45
CA ASP A 33 -0.63 4.65 10.66
C ASP A 33 0.37 5.47 11.52
N MET A 34 1.27 6.24 10.87
CA MET A 34 2.29 7.05 11.54
C MET A 34 1.72 8.32 12.18
N VAL A 35 0.80 9.00 11.49
CA VAL A 35 0.25 10.29 11.94
C VAL A 35 -0.45 10.14 13.29
N HIS A 36 -1.18 9.05 13.50
CA HIS A 36 -1.95 8.82 14.72
C HIS A 36 -1.12 8.29 15.90
N ALA A 37 -0.06 7.52 15.65
CA ALA A 37 0.86 7.08 16.70
C ALA A 37 1.57 8.28 17.35
N ILE A 38 1.99 9.26 16.54
CA ILE A 38 2.63 10.50 17.00
C ILE A 38 1.72 11.29 17.97
N TYR A 39 0.41 11.38 17.68
CA TYR A 39 -0.54 12.13 18.50
C TYR A 39 -0.74 11.56 19.93
N ARG A 40 -0.24 10.35 20.24
CA ARG A 40 -0.44 9.69 21.55
C ARG A 40 0.86 9.37 22.29
N ASN A 41 2.00 9.89 21.84
CA ASN A 41 3.32 9.48 22.34
C ASN A 41 3.49 7.95 22.23
N VAL A 42 2.99 7.37 21.14
CA VAL A 42 3.27 5.98 20.78
C VAL A 42 4.45 6.02 19.82
N GLU A 43 5.50 5.29 20.18
CA GLU A 43 6.67 5.17 19.32
C GLU A 43 6.31 4.29 18.11
N VAL A 44 6.58 4.80 16.91
CA VAL A 44 6.51 3.98 15.69
C VAL A 44 7.85 3.31 15.50
N ARG A 45 7.85 1.98 15.41
CA ARG A 45 9.01 1.20 14.98
C ARG A 45 8.71 0.51 13.68
N GLU A 46 9.71 0.42 12.83
CA GLU A 46 9.57 -0.11 11.48
C GLU A 46 10.11 -1.53 11.41
N TYR A 47 9.46 -2.38 10.60
CA TYR A 47 10.02 -3.65 10.14
C TYR A 47 10.23 -3.62 8.63
N GLU A 48 11.17 -4.43 8.17
CA GLU A 48 11.66 -4.47 6.79
C GLU A 48 11.12 -5.68 6.03
N PHE A 49 11.45 -5.76 4.75
CA PHE A 49 11.02 -6.84 3.85
C PHE A 49 12.19 -7.50 3.13
N LEU A 50 12.04 -8.79 2.86
CA LEU A 50 12.98 -9.58 2.07
C LEU A 50 12.60 -9.52 0.58
N ARG A 51 13.20 -8.57 -0.14
CA ARG A 51 12.91 -8.32 -1.56
C ARG A 51 13.07 -9.56 -2.44
N GLU A 52 14.10 -10.35 -2.17
CA GLU A 52 14.42 -11.59 -2.89
C GLU A 52 13.44 -12.74 -2.62
N LYS A 53 12.54 -12.57 -1.64
CA LYS A 53 11.46 -13.50 -1.30
C LYS A 53 10.10 -12.83 -1.51
N ASP A 54 9.90 -12.20 -2.66
CA ASP A 54 8.64 -11.55 -3.04
C ASP A 54 8.11 -10.56 -1.98
N TYR A 55 9.04 -9.83 -1.34
CA TYR A 55 8.75 -8.89 -0.25
C TYR A 55 8.00 -9.53 0.92
N GLU A 56 8.32 -10.77 1.27
CA GLU A 56 7.96 -11.36 2.56
C GLU A 56 8.47 -10.48 3.72
N ILE A 57 7.73 -10.47 4.84
CA ILE A 57 8.14 -9.75 6.06
C ILE A 57 9.46 -10.34 6.57
N ASP A 58 10.44 -9.48 6.85
CA ASP A 58 11.66 -9.90 7.53
C ASP A 58 11.39 -10.08 9.03
N PHE A 59 11.16 -11.33 9.44
CA PHE A 59 10.89 -11.67 10.84
C PHE A 59 12.04 -11.35 11.80
N ASP A 60 13.29 -11.31 11.33
CA ASP A 60 14.41 -10.92 12.18
C ASP A 60 14.36 -9.41 12.48
N SER A 61 13.99 -8.60 11.48
CA SER A 61 13.73 -7.17 11.68
C SER A 61 12.56 -6.92 12.66
N VAL A 62 11.50 -7.74 12.59
CA VAL A 62 10.37 -7.67 13.54
C VAL A 62 10.84 -7.97 14.96
N ARG A 63 11.65 -9.03 15.16
CA ARG A 63 12.20 -9.36 16.48
C ARG A 63 13.13 -8.28 17.02
N ALA A 64 13.94 -7.67 16.15
CA ALA A 64 14.85 -6.60 16.54
C ALA A 64 14.13 -5.30 16.94
N ALA A 65 13.00 -5.00 16.28
CA ALA A 65 12.20 -3.81 16.56
C ALA A 65 11.28 -3.99 17.80
N ALA A 66 10.86 -5.22 18.09
CA ALA A 66 9.96 -5.51 19.20
C ALA A 66 10.64 -5.42 20.57
N ASP A 67 9.89 -4.98 21.58
CA ASP A 67 10.25 -5.07 22.98
C ASP A 67 9.03 -5.36 23.86
N LYS A 68 9.22 -5.33 25.19
CA LYS A 68 8.16 -5.55 26.18
C LYS A 68 7.00 -4.54 26.14
N ASN A 69 7.20 -3.39 25.48
CA ASN A 69 6.22 -2.32 25.34
C ASN A 69 5.56 -2.33 23.94
N THR A 70 5.94 -3.25 23.05
CA THR A 70 5.29 -3.41 21.75
C THR A 70 3.87 -3.91 21.95
N SER A 71 2.90 -3.18 21.42
CA SER A 71 1.47 -3.51 21.58
C SER A 71 0.91 -4.34 20.44
N ALA A 72 1.36 -4.05 19.22
CA ALA A 72 0.83 -4.64 18.01
C ALA A 72 1.86 -4.61 16.86
N ILE A 73 1.63 -5.47 15.88
CA ILE A 73 2.17 -5.34 14.54
C ILE A 73 1.03 -5.05 13.56
N LEU A 74 1.20 -4.02 12.72
CA LEU A 74 0.31 -3.76 11.61
C LEU A 74 0.89 -4.39 10.34
N ILE A 75 0.08 -5.18 9.65
CA ILE A 75 0.39 -5.70 8.33
C ILE A 75 -0.59 -5.18 7.29
N ILE A 76 -0.12 -5.01 6.07
CA ILE A 76 -0.94 -4.63 4.91
C ILE A 76 -0.88 -5.80 3.93
N ASN A 77 -2.01 -6.48 3.72
CA ASN A 77 -2.09 -7.65 2.84
C ASN A 77 -3.42 -7.67 2.07
N PRO A 78 -3.45 -7.43 0.75
CA PRO A 78 -2.30 -7.22 -0.16
C PRO A 78 -1.51 -5.94 0.10
N HIS A 79 -0.20 -5.98 -0.11
CA HIS A 79 0.70 -4.90 0.31
C HIS A 79 0.69 -3.70 -0.66
N ASN A 80 0.61 -2.50 -0.10
CA ASN A 80 0.78 -1.23 -0.82
C ASN A 80 2.04 -0.54 -0.24
N PRO A 81 3.12 -0.33 -1.03
CA PRO A 81 3.10 -0.19 -2.50
C PRO A 81 3.55 -1.40 -3.33
N ASN A 82 4.12 -2.46 -2.73
CA ASN A 82 4.80 -3.52 -3.50
C ASN A 82 3.87 -4.40 -4.37
N GLY A 83 2.59 -4.50 -4.00
CA GLY A 83 1.60 -5.25 -4.77
C GLY A 83 1.72 -6.77 -4.66
N ASN A 84 2.45 -7.28 -3.66
CA ASN A 84 2.52 -8.70 -3.33
C ASN A 84 1.38 -9.11 -2.36
N THR A 85 1.19 -10.42 -2.24
CA THR A 85 0.32 -11.04 -1.24
C THR A 85 1.10 -12.08 -0.45
N TYR A 86 0.81 -12.23 0.84
CA TYR A 86 1.48 -13.25 1.66
C TYR A 86 0.82 -14.61 1.50
N SER A 87 1.65 -15.65 1.39
CA SER A 87 1.18 -17.04 1.39
C SER A 87 0.58 -17.43 2.75
N GLU A 88 -0.27 -18.46 2.77
CA GLU A 88 -0.81 -19.00 4.02
C GLU A 88 0.30 -19.44 4.99
N ALA A 89 1.35 -20.07 4.47
CA ALA A 89 2.48 -20.51 5.28
C ALA A 89 3.24 -19.33 5.90
N HIS A 90 3.41 -18.22 5.16
CA HIS A 90 4.04 -17.01 5.68
C HIS A 90 3.20 -16.36 6.78
N LEU A 91 1.88 -16.20 6.57
CA LEU A 91 0.98 -15.64 7.58
C LEU A 91 0.86 -16.51 8.84
N LYS A 92 0.94 -17.83 8.69
CA LYS A 92 0.99 -18.74 9.85
C LYS A 92 2.23 -18.48 10.70
N LYS A 93 3.42 -18.35 10.08
CA LYS A 93 4.66 -18.03 10.79
C LYS A 93 4.59 -16.65 11.46
N LEU A 94 3.98 -15.67 10.81
CA LEU A 94 3.73 -14.37 11.41
C LEU A 94 2.83 -14.47 12.64
N ALA A 95 1.76 -15.28 12.59
CA ALA A 95 0.88 -15.50 13.75
C ALA A 95 1.65 -16.14 14.92
N GLU A 96 2.50 -17.12 14.63
CA GLU A 96 3.35 -17.78 15.62
C GLU A 96 4.36 -16.80 16.25
N LEU A 97 5.00 -15.96 15.43
CA LEU A 97 5.89 -14.89 15.88
C LEU A 97 5.17 -13.86 16.75
N ALA A 98 4.01 -13.38 16.33
CA ALA A 98 3.23 -12.41 17.10
C ALA A 98 2.80 -12.99 18.46
N ARG A 99 2.43 -14.28 18.51
CA ARG A 99 2.15 -15.01 19.75
C ARG A 99 3.39 -15.09 20.65
N GLU A 100 4.57 -15.42 20.11
CA GLU A 100 5.83 -15.43 20.87
C GLU A 100 6.15 -14.07 21.48
N LEU A 101 5.97 -13.00 20.70
CA LEU A 101 6.18 -11.62 21.12
C LEU A 101 5.06 -11.07 22.03
N LYS A 102 3.96 -11.82 22.20
CA LYS A 102 2.76 -11.42 22.96
C LYS A 102 2.13 -10.11 22.45
N ILE A 103 2.14 -9.92 21.14
CA ILE A 103 1.54 -8.76 20.47
C ILE A 103 0.34 -9.21 19.64
N LEU A 104 -0.63 -8.31 19.43
CA LEU A 104 -1.74 -8.57 18.51
C LEU A 104 -1.38 -8.23 17.07
N VAL A 105 -2.15 -8.74 16.11
CA VAL A 105 -1.98 -8.42 14.69
C VAL A 105 -3.13 -7.54 14.21
N ILE A 106 -2.80 -6.35 13.68
CA ILE A 106 -3.72 -5.49 12.95
C ILE A 106 -3.50 -5.76 11.46
N ALA A 107 -4.54 -6.20 10.75
CA ALA A 107 -4.44 -6.53 9.33
C ALA A 107 -5.26 -5.54 8.48
N ASP A 108 -4.59 -4.68 7.72
CA ASP A 108 -5.23 -3.91 6.64
C ASP A 108 -5.39 -4.80 5.40
N GLU A 109 -6.64 -5.20 5.16
CA GLU A 109 -7.03 -6.09 4.07
C GLU A 109 -7.88 -5.35 3.01
N VAL A 110 -7.73 -4.03 2.90
CA VAL A 110 -8.58 -3.20 2.03
C VAL A 110 -8.49 -3.61 0.55
N PHE A 111 -7.36 -4.14 0.12
CA PHE A 111 -7.10 -4.58 -1.26
C PHE A 111 -7.45 -6.05 -1.52
N ARG A 112 -8.06 -6.78 -0.58
CA ARG A 112 -8.35 -8.22 -0.72
C ARG A 112 -9.10 -8.63 -2.00
N TRP A 113 -9.90 -7.71 -2.55
CA TRP A 113 -10.71 -7.92 -3.76
C TRP A 113 -10.00 -7.54 -5.06
N THR A 114 -8.83 -6.91 -4.97
CA THR A 114 -8.03 -6.47 -6.12
C THR A 114 -6.76 -7.33 -6.25
N VAL A 115 -6.85 -8.62 -5.90
CA VAL A 115 -5.78 -9.59 -6.14
C VAL A 115 -5.99 -10.24 -7.49
N PHE A 116 -4.96 -10.18 -8.32
CA PHE A 116 -4.92 -10.78 -9.65
C PHE A 116 -3.61 -11.54 -9.85
N GLY A 117 -2.81 -11.78 -8.83
CA GLY A 117 -1.68 -12.71 -8.88
C GLY A 117 -2.10 -14.16 -8.91
N ASN A 118 -1.10 -15.04 -8.89
CA ASN A 118 -1.33 -16.47 -8.70
C ASN A 118 -1.48 -16.82 -7.21
N ASN A 119 -0.89 -16.04 -6.31
CA ASN A 119 -1.07 -16.21 -4.87
C ASN A 119 -2.38 -15.54 -4.41
N PRO A 120 -3.37 -16.29 -3.92
CA PRO A 120 -4.64 -15.72 -3.48
C PRO A 120 -4.49 -14.97 -2.15
N HIS A 121 -5.39 -14.03 -1.89
CA HIS A 121 -5.49 -13.40 -0.57
C HIS A 121 -5.90 -14.42 0.50
N VAL A 122 -5.14 -14.49 1.58
CA VAL A 122 -5.49 -15.22 2.80
C VAL A 122 -5.76 -14.20 3.91
N PRO A 123 -6.96 -14.18 4.51
CA PRO A 123 -7.26 -13.27 5.60
C PRO A 123 -6.51 -13.67 6.87
N MET A 124 -5.93 -12.69 7.56
CA MET A 124 -5.16 -12.93 8.78
C MET A 124 -6.04 -13.54 9.89
N ALA A 125 -7.33 -13.24 9.87
CA ALA A 125 -8.34 -13.81 10.77
C ALA A 125 -8.39 -15.35 10.78
N LYS A 126 -7.90 -16.02 9.72
CA LYS A 126 -7.75 -17.48 9.67
C LYS A 126 -6.88 -18.02 10.81
N PHE A 127 -5.96 -17.20 11.34
CA PHE A 127 -5.03 -17.55 12.41
C PHE A 127 -5.45 -17.01 13.79
N SER A 128 -6.72 -16.61 13.95
CA SER A 128 -7.24 -16.03 15.19
C SER A 128 -7.27 -16.98 16.39
N SER A 129 -7.06 -18.28 16.18
CA SER A 129 -6.84 -19.28 17.24
C SER A 129 -5.40 -19.31 17.76
N THR A 130 -4.48 -18.60 17.09
CA THR A 130 -3.06 -18.52 17.46
C THR A 130 -2.73 -17.16 18.07
N VAL A 131 -3.31 -16.09 17.55
CA VAL A 131 -3.08 -14.71 17.99
C VAL A 131 -4.37 -13.88 17.82
N PRO A 132 -4.66 -12.91 18.71
CA PRO A 132 -5.76 -11.97 18.47
C PRO A 132 -5.52 -11.15 17.20
N VAL A 133 -6.55 -11.07 16.34
CA VAL A 133 -6.48 -10.34 15.06
C VAL A 133 -7.54 -9.26 14.99
N ILE A 134 -7.13 -8.06 14.58
CA ILE A 134 -8.01 -6.95 14.21
C ILE A 134 -7.95 -6.78 12.70
N SER A 135 -8.98 -7.23 11.98
CA SER A 135 -9.06 -7.08 10.52
C SER A 135 -9.74 -5.78 10.14
N LEU A 136 -9.11 -5.02 9.24
CA LEU A 136 -9.59 -3.75 8.73
C LEU A 136 -10.00 -3.91 7.27
N GLY A 137 -11.15 -3.34 6.91
CA GLY A 137 -11.64 -3.38 5.54
C GLY A 137 -12.47 -2.17 5.17
N SER A 138 -12.75 -2.02 3.87
CA SER A 138 -13.66 -0.99 3.38
C SER A 138 -14.22 -1.29 1.99
N LEU A 139 -15.25 -0.54 1.60
CA LEU A 139 -15.79 -0.56 0.24
C LEU A 139 -14.88 0.14 -0.78
N SER A 140 -13.84 0.87 -0.31
CA SER A 140 -13.13 1.85 -1.13
C SER A 140 -12.40 1.27 -2.34
N LYS A 141 -11.81 0.08 -2.21
CA LYS A 141 -10.99 -0.53 -3.27
C LYS A 141 -11.70 -1.68 -3.95
N GLY A 142 -12.29 -2.59 -3.17
CA GLY A 142 -13.05 -3.72 -3.73
C GLY A 142 -14.24 -3.30 -4.58
N TRP A 143 -14.99 -2.28 -4.16
CA TRP A 143 -16.18 -1.78 -4.87
C TRP A 143 -15.94 -0.47 -5.62
N SER A 144 -14.68 0.00 -5.70
CA SER A 144 -14.30 1.23 -6.42
C SER A 144 -15.09 2.49 -6.01
N VAL A 145 -15.50 2.58 -4.74
CA VAL A 145 -16.26 3.72 -4.18
C VAL A 145 -15.53 4.39 -3.00
N PRO A 146 -14.28 4.87 -3.19
CA PRO A 146 -13.53 5.48 -2.10
C PRO A 146 -14.23 6.73 -1.53
N GLY A 147 -15.01 7.44 -2.34
CA GLY A 147 -15.80 8.62 -1.93
C GLY A 147 -16.96 8.30 -0.99
N TRP A 148 -17.41 7.05 -0.88
CA TRP A 148 -18.51 6.67 0.02
C TRP A 148 -18.10 6.53 1.49
N ARG A 149 -16.80 6.67 1.77
CA ARG A 149 -16.24 6.75 3.12
C ARG A 149 -16.79 5.67 4.08
N THR A 150 -16.84 4.42 3.64
CA THR A 150 -17.42 3.32 4.41
C THR A 150 -16.42 2.19 4.61
N GLY A 151 -16.04 1.96 5.86
CA GLY A 151 -15.12 0.91 6.32
C GLY A 151 -15.59 0.23 7.60
N TRP A 152 -14.80 -0.70 8.09
CA TRP A 152 -15.09 -1.46 9.29
C TRP A 152 -13.83 -1.98 9.99
N ILE A 153 -14.03 -2.36 11.25
CA ILE A 153 -13.10 -3.09 12.10
C ILE A 153 -13.81 -4.39 12.46
N ALA A 154 -13.17 -5.53 12.22
CA ALA A 154 -13.62 -6.85 12.67
C ALA A 154 -12.64 -7.39 13.71
N LEU A 155 -13.16 -7.76 14.88
CA LEU A 155 -12.37 -8.28 15.99
C LEU A 155 -12.46 -9.82 15.98
N HIS A 156 -11.32 -10.47 15.86
CA HIS A 156 -11.19 -11.92 15.89
C HIS A 156 -10.46 -12.31 17.17
N ASP A 157 -11.25 -12.64 18.19
CA ASP A 157 -10.81 -12.76 19.58
C ASP A 157 -11.34 -14.06 20.20
N LEU A 158 -10.85 -15.20 19.69
CA LEU A 158 -11.38 -16.52 20.10
C LEU A 158 -11.17 -16.80 21.59
N ASP A 159 -10.03 -16.36 22.15
CA ASP A 159 -9.68 -16.55 23.56
C ASP A 159 -10.18 -15.40 24.47
N GLY A 160 -10.88 -14.41 23.92
CA GLY A 160 -11.43 -13.29 24.68
C GLY A 160 -10.39 -12.29 25.22
N VAL A 161 -9.19 -12.26 24.66
CA VAL A 161 -8.09 -11.34 25.03
C VAL A 161 -8.47 -9.89 24.75
N LEU A 162 -8.96 -9.55 23.55
CA LEU A 162 -9.39 -8.19 23.23
C LEU A 162 -10.56 -7.74 24.12
N LYS A 163 -11.49 -8.66 24.40
CA LYS A 163 -12.62 -8.41 25.30
C LYS A 163 -12.17 -8.17 26.75
N SER A 164 -11.28 -8.99 27.29
CA SER A 164 -10.78 -8.85 28.66
C SER A 164 -10.01 -7.55 28.87
N HIS A 165 -9.31 -7.08 27.84
CA HIS A 165 -8.61 -5.79 27.82
C HIS A 165 -9.51 -4.61 27.45
N LYS A 166 -10.84 -4.80 27.38
CA LYS A 166 -11.84 -3.75 27.11
C LYS A 166 -11.69 -3.06 25.74
N ILE A 167 -10.96 -3.65 24.79
CA ILE A 167 -10.75 -3.09 23.43
C ILE A 167 -12.10 -2.88 22.72
N THR A 168 -13.00 -3.87 22.79
CA THR A 168 -14.35 -3.77 22.20
C THR A 168 -15.16 -2.62 22.81
N THR A 169 -15.04 -2.39 24.12
CA THR A 169 -15.75 -1.32 24.82
C THR A 169 -15.18 0.05 24.40
N ALA A 170 -13.86 0.19 24.40
CA ALA A 170 -13.19 1.40 23.96
C ALA A 170 -13.56 1.75 22.51
N LEU A 171 -13.54 0.78 21.60
CA LEU A 171 -13.95 0.98 20.19
C LEU A 171 -15.37 1.54 20.08
N LYS A 172 -16.32 0.97 20.82
CA LYS A 172 -17.71 1.44 20.83
C LYS A 172 -17.83 2.87 21.38
N GLN A 173 -17.08 3.20 22.43
CA GLN A 173 -17.07 4.54 23.03
C GLN A 173 -16.48 5.58 22.09
N PHE A 174 -15.34 5.30 21.46
CA PHE A 174 -14.74 6.20 20.47
C PHE A 174 -15.66 6.41 19.26
N LEU A 175 -16.24 5.33 18.72
CA LEU A 175 -17.20 5.43 17.61
C LEU A 175 -18.51 6.15 17.98
N ALA A 176 -18.81 6.31 19.27
CA ALA A 176 -19.98 7.06 19.72
C ALA A 176 -19.76 8.59 19.62
N ILE A 177 -18.51 9.04 19.77
CA ILE A 177 -18.13 10.46 19.77
C ILE A 177 -17.46 10.91 18.46
N ASP A 178 -17.09 9.98 17.59
CA ASP A 178 -16.49 10.26 16.28
C ASP A 178 -17.55 10.22 15.15
N SER A 179 -17.16 10.75 14.00
CA SER A 179 -17.95 10.73 12.77
C SER A 179 -18.28 9.29 12.34
N LYS A 180 -19.48 9.10 11.81
CA LYS A 180 -19.98 7.81 11.31
C LYS A 180 -20.14 7.86 9.79
N PRO A 181 -20.05 6.73 9.07
CA PRO A 181 -20.36 6.67 7.65
C PRO A 181 -21.78 7.16 7.36
N ALA A 182 -22.04 7.58 6.13
CA ALA A 182 -23.38 7.96 5.71
C ALA A 182 -24.38 6.81 5.96
N THR A 183 -25.48 7.10 6.67
CA THR A 183 -26.47 6.10 7.12
C THR A 183 -27.10 5.33 5.96
N VAL A 184 -27.34 6.00 4.82
CA VAL A 184 -27.85 5.36 3.59
C VAL A 184 -26.89 4.28 3.09
N ILE A 185 -25.57 4.55 3.12
CA ILE A 185 -24.57 3.54 2.72
C ILE A 185 -24.51 2.42 3.76
N GLN A 186 -24.58 2.73 5.05
CA GLN A 186 -24.63 1.70 6.11
C GLN A 186 -25.80 0.73 5.90
N ALA A 187 -27.00 1.25 5.59
CA ALA A 187 -28.17 0.43 5.30
C ALA A 187 -27.98 -0.45 4.05
N ALA A 188 -27.22 0.02 3.05
CA ALA A 188 -26.95 -0.73 1.82
C ALA A 188 -25.84 -1.79 1.98
N VAL A 189 -24.97 -1.72 3.01
CA VAL A 189 -23.81 -2.63 3.15
C VAL A 189 -24.20 -4.11 3.10
N PRO A 190 -25.21 -4.61 3.84
CA PRO A 190 -25.57 -6.03 3.77
C PRO A 190 -25.91 -6.50 2.35
N THR A 191 -26.71 -5.71 1.62
CA THR A 191 -27.07 -5.97 0.21
C THR A 191 -25.82 -5.90 -0.69
N ILE A 192 -24.98 -4.88 -0.54
CA ILE A 192 -23.74 -4.75 -1.32
C ILE A 192 -22.84 -5.98 -1.13
N LEU A 193 -22.61 -6.40 0.12
CA LEU A 193 -21.73 -7.52 0.42
C LEU A 193 -22.31 -8.87 -0.05
N LYS A 194 -23.63 -9.04 0.03
CA LYS A 194 -24.30 -10.30 -0.32
C LYS A 194 -24.51 -10.43 -1.83
N ASP A 195 -24.95 -9.37 -2.49
CA ASP A 195 -25.52 -9.45 -3.83
C ASP A 195 -24.53 -9.01 -4.92
N THR A 196 -23.34 -8.48 -4.56
CA THR A 196 -22.29 -8.20 -5.56
C THR A 196 -21.78 -9.52 -6.16
N PRO A 197 -21.97 -9.76 -7.47
CA PRO A 197 -21.59 -11.03 -8.09
C PRO A 197 -20.06 -11.15 -8.21
N LYS A 198 -19.54 -12.38 -8.17
CA LYS A 198 -18.11 -12.66 -8.36
C LYS A 198 -17.54 -12.02 -9.64
N ALA A 199 -18.32 -12.05 -10.73
CA ALA A 199 -17.97 -11.47 -12.02
C ALA A 199 -17.64 -9.97 -11.97
N PHE A 200 -18.18 -9.22 -10.99
CA PHE A 200 -17.83 -7.82 -10.76
C PHE A 200 -16.35 -7.68 -10.38
N PHE A 201 -15.88 -8.50 -9.45
CA PHE A 201 -14.47 -8.51 -9.02
C PHE A 201 -13.55 -9.11 -10.07
N GLU A 202 -13.95 -10.20 -10.73
CA GLU A 202 -13.15 -10.84 -11.79
C GLU A 202 -12.87 -9.90 -12.96
N ARG A 203 -13.87 -9.10 -13.38
CA ARG A 203 -13.69 -8.06 -14.40
C ARG A 203 -12.62 -7.06 -13.99
N ARG A 204 -12.68 -6.62 -12.73
CA ARG A 204 -11.74 -5.66 -12.18
C ARG A 204 -10.32 -6.23 -12.06
N GLN A 205 -10.20 -7.47 -11.62
CA GLN A 205 -8.94 -8.20 -11.52
C GLN A 205 -8.31 -8.42 -12.89
N SER A 206 -9.11 -8.80 -13.90
CA SER A 206 -8.64 -8.92 -15.28
C SER A 206 -8.14 -7.59 -15.84
N PHE A 207 -8.87 -6.51 -15.58
CA PHE A 207 -8.44 -5.16 -15.96
C PHE A 207 -7.09 -4.81 -15.33
N LEU A 208 -6.93 -4.99 -14.02
CA LEU A 208 -5.69 -4.65 -13.31
C LEU A 208 -4.51 -5.54 -13.73
N ARG A 209 -4.76 -6.82 -14.02
CA ARG A 209 -3.75 -7.75 -14.57
C ARG A 209 -3.19 -7.21 -15.88
N GLU A 210 -4.06 -6.85 -16.82
CA GLU A 210 -3.65 -6.28 -18.10
C GLU A 210 -2.82 -5.00 -17.91
N LYS A 211 -3.23 -4.09 -17.01
CA LYS A 211 -2.47 -2.85 -16.77
C LYS A 211 -1.11 -3.13 -16.12
N SER A 212 -1.05 -4.09 -15.21
CA SER A 212 0.21 -4.53 -14.61
C SER A 212 1.17 -5.08 -15.67
N ASP A 213 0.68 -5.94 -16.56
CA ASP A 213 1.49 -6.52 -17.63
C ASP A 213 2.01 -5.45 -18.61
N VAL A 214 1.15 -4.54 -19.06
CA VAL A 214 1.53 -3.45 -19.99
C VAL A 214 2.55 -2.52 -19.35
N ALA A 215 2.28 -2.02 -18.14
CA ALA A 215 3.19 -1.09 -17.46
C ALA A 215 4.53 -1.75 -17.13
N PHE A 216 4.53 -3.00 -16.67
CA PHE A 216 5.77 -3.74 -16.40
C PHE A 216 6.59 -3.99 -17.67
N ALA A 217 5.94 -4.25 -18.81
CA ALA A 217 6.63 -4.37 -20.09
C ALA A 217 7.26 -3.04 -20.54
N LYS A 218 6.52 -1.92 -20.41
CA LYS A 218 7.02 -0.57 -20.77
C LYS A 218 8.22 -0.14 -19.92
N LEU A 219 8.26 -0.50 -18.64
CA LEU A 219 9.39 -0.19 -17.75
C LEU A 219 10.74 -0.73 -18.24
N LYS A 220 10.75 -1.84 -18.99
CA LYS A 220 11.99 -2.38 -19.60
C LYS A 220 12.68 -1.37 -20.53
N GLY A 221 11.93 -0.42 -21.08
CA GLY A 221 12.43 0.65 -21.94
C GLY A 221 12.97 1.88 -21.19
N ILE A 222 12.96 1.89 -19.84
CA ILE A 222 13.35 3.04 -19.02
C ILE A 222 14.46 2.63 -18.04
N PRO A 223 15.74 2.60 -18.47
CA PRO A 223 16.84 2.08 -17.66
C PRO A 223 17.05 2.76 -16.30
N ALA A 224 16.59 4.00 -16.16
CA ALA A 224 16.68 4.75 -14.90
C ALA A 224 15.69 4.27 -13.82
N LEU A 225 14.73 3.40 -14.18
CA LEU A 225 13.69 2.89 -13.29
C LEU A 225 13.80 1.37 -13.15
N THR A 226 13.86 0.86 -11.92
CA THR A 226 13.86 -0.58 -11.65
C THR A 226 12.61 -0.97 -10.87
N CYS A 227 11.80 -1.88 -11.43
CA CYS A 227 10.69 -2.51 -10.73
C CYS A 227 11.06 -3.96 -10.42
N TYR A 228 11.31 -4.26 -9.15
CA TYR A 228 11.77 -5.58 -8.72
C TYR A 228 10.67 -6.63 -8.67
N HIS A 229 9.42 -6.20 -8.52
CA HIS A 229 8.26 -7.09 -8.43
C HIS A 229 7.15 -6.57 -9.33
N LYS A 230 6.72 -7.41 -10.28
CA LYS A 230 5.53 -7.11 -11.07
C LYS A 230 4.32 -7.20 -10.16
N THR A 231 3.59 -6.09 -10.02
CA THR A 231 2.46 -6.02 -9.11
C THR A 231 1.41 -7.08 -9.44
N GLU A 232 0.94 -7.78 -8.41
CA GLU A 232 -0.03 -8.86 -8.47
C GLU A 232 -1.34 -8.52 -7.75
N ALA A 233 -1.37 -7.37 -7.10
CA ALA A 233 -2.52 -6.87 -6.37
C ALA A 233 -2.52 -5.33 -6.35
N CYS A 234 -3.45 -4.75 -5.60
CA CYS A 234 -3.57 -3.29 -5.46
C CYS A 234 -3.80 -2.60 -6.82
N THR A 235 -3.31 -1.37 -6.95
CA THR A 235 -3.50 -0.51 -8.14
C THR A 235 -2.24 0.24 -8.52
N PHE A 236 -1.07 -0.23 -8.07
CA PHE A 236 0.19 0.51 -8.17
C PHE A 236 1.36 -0.35 -8.61
N LEU A 237 2.33 0.29 -9.26
CA LEU A 237 3.70 -0.17 -9.39
C LEU A 237 4.62 0.70 -8.53
N TRP A 238 5.73 0.11 -8.12
CA TRP A 238 6.75 0.73 -7.28
C TRP A 238 8.12 0.57 -7.94
N THR A 239 8.80 1.67 -8.21
CA THR A 239 10.09 1.67 -8.91
C THR A 239 11.17 2.38 -8.10
N GLU A 240 12.35 1.78 -8.04
CA GLU A 240 13.56 2.47 -7.60
C GLU A 240 14.08 3.36 -8.73
N LEU A 241 14.48 4.58 -8.38
CA LEU A 241 15.09 5.57 -9.26
C LEU A 241 16.61 5.48 -9.17
N ASN A 242 17.26 5.18 -10.29
CA ASN A 242 18.70 5.29 -10.37
C ASN A 242 19.10 6.76 -10.63
N LEU A 243 19.17 7.55 -9.55
CA LEU A 243 19.51 8.98 -9.63
C LEU A 243 20.88 9.26 -10.25
N SER A 244 21.80 8.29 -10.21
CA SER A 244 23.12 8.44 -10.84
C SER A 244 23.05 8.64 -12.36
N MET A 245 21.93 8.25 -12.99
CA MET A 245 21.70 8.39 -14.43
C MET A 245 21.24 9.80 -14.85
N PHE A 246 20.80 10.66 -13.93
CA PHE A 246 20.25 11.97 -14.26
C PHE A 246 21.26 13.11 -14.06
N ALA A 247 21.34 14.04 -15.01
CA ALA A 247 22.28 15.16 -14.97
C ALA A 247 21.89 16.25 -13.97
N ASN A 248 20.58 16.46 -13.79
CA ASN A 248 20.01 17.61 -13.09
C ASN A 248 18.82 17.20 -12.20
N ILE A 249 18.83 15.98 -11.67
CA ILE A 249 17.83 15.47 -10.72
C ILE A 249 18.57 14.83 -9.56
N LYS A 250 18.34 15.31 -8.33
CA LYS A 250 19.09 14.92 -7.12
C LYS A 250 18.26 14.14 -6.11
N SER A 251 16.94 14.11 -6.26
CA SER A 251 16.02 13.36 -5.40
C SER A 251 14.82 12.84 -6.19
N ASP A 252 14.09 11.90 -5.59
CA ASP A 252 12.77 11.46 -6.04
C ASP A 252 11.72 12.57 -6.01
N GLU A 253 11.77 13.46 -5.03
CA GLU A 253 10.93 14.66 -4.98
C GLU A 253 11.17 15.56 -6.19
N GLU A 254 12.43 15.92 -6.47
CA GLU A 254 12.78 16.74 -7.64
C GLU A 254 12.41 16.03 -8.95
N PHE A 255 12.58 14.71 -9.03
CA PHE A 255 12.14 13.91 -10.16
C PHE A 255 10.63 14.06 -10.41
N CYS A 256 9.82 13.88 -9.36
CA CYS A 256 8.36 13.96 -9.47
C CYS A 256 7.86 15.38 -9.76
N GLU A 257 8.47 16.41 -9.19
CA GLU A 257 8.14 17.81 -9.45
C GLU A 257 8.44 18.22 -10.91
N LYS A 258 9.63 17.86 -11.41
CA LYS A 258 10.01 18.12 -12.80
C LYS A 258 9.13 17.35 -13.78
N LEU A 259 8.86 16.08 -13.51
CA LEU A 259 7.96 15.28 -14.33
C LEU A 259 6.54 15.90 -14.39
N ALA A 260 6.02 16.36 -13.26
CA ALA A 260 4.71 17.01 -13.20
C ALA A 260 4.68 18.32 -14.01
N SER A 261 5.71 19.15 -13.89
CA SER A 261 5.80 20.45 -14.57
C SER A 261 6.10 20.35 -16.07
N GLU A 262 6.91 19.38 -16.50
CA GLU A 262 7.33 19.25 -17.90
C GLU A 262 6.42 18.33 -18.72
N GLU A 263 5.91 17.24 -18.13
CA GLU A 263 5.12 16.22 -18.85
C GLU A 263 3.64 16.21 -18.49
N ASN A 264 3.22 17.04 -17.52
CA ASN A 264 1.90 16.97 -16.91
C ASN A 264 1.59 15.53 -16.42
N LEU A 265 2.62 14.87 -15.86
CA LEU A 265 2.54 13.51 -15.35
C LEU A 265 2.89 13.49 -13.86
N VAL A 266 1.90 13.19 -13.01
CA VAL A 266 2.06 13.22 -11.55
C VAL A 266 2.32 11.82 -11.02
N LEU A 267 3.50 11.63 -10.45
CA LEU A 267 3.86 10.46 -9.67
C LEU A 267 4.02 10.85 -8.20
N LEU A 268 4.04 9.85 -7.33
CA LEU A 268 4.22 10.07 -5.90
C LEU A 268 5.64 9.66 -5.52
N PRO A 269 6.47 10.59 -4.99
CA PRO A 269 7.83 10.26 -4.59
C PRO A 269 7.86 9.24 -3.46
N GLY A 270 8.98 8.53 -3.41
CA GLY A 270 9.31 7.53 -2.43
C GLY A 270 9.31 8.11 -1.04
N PHE A 271 10.15 9.14 -0.87
CA PHE A 271 10.28 9.95 0.34
C PHE A 271 9.72 11.35 0.13
N ASN A 272 9.00 11.88 1.12
CA ASN A 272 8.68 13.31 1.18
C ASN A 272 8.76 13.81 2.63
N PRO A 273 9.64 14.78 2.95
CA PRO A 273 9.83 15.25 4.32
C PRO A 273 8.66 16.10 4.85
N MET A 274 7.84 16.67 3.95
CA MET A 274 6.68 17.50 4.24
C MET A 274 5.36 16.72 4.21
N SER A 275 5.38 15.50 3.68
CA SER A 275 4.21 14.72 3.36
C SER A 275 4.38 13.33 3.96
N HIS A 276 3.69 13.06 5.07
CA HIS A 276 3.54 11.72 5.65
C HIS A 276 2.70 10.81 4.72
N TYR A 277 2.90 10.86 3.39
CA TYR A 277 1.98 10.29 2.39
C TYR A 277 2.51 9.07 1.63
N LEU A 278 3.74 8.60 1.86
CA LEU A 278 4.21 7.21 1.77
C LEU A 278 5.63 7.09 2.33
N SER A 279 5.98 5.86 2.73
CA SER A 279 7.33 5.31 2.93
C SER A 279 8.50 6.28 3.13
N MET A 280 9.28 6.13 4.20
CA MET A 280 10.51 6.92 4.37
C MET A 280 11.67 6.46 3.47
N ILE A 281 11.41 5.91 2.28
CA ILE A 281 12.42 5.32 1.40
C ILE A 281 12.71 6.27 0.25
N LYS A 282 13.91 6.85 0.27
CA LYS A 282 14.43 7.77 -0.74
C LYS A 282 14.69 7.05 -2.06
N ASN A 283 14.57 7.79 -3.15
CA ASN A 283 14.87 7.36 -4.51
C ASN A 283 13.88 6.31 -5.03
N TRP A 284 12.61 6.41 -4.64
CA TRP A 284 11.55 5.57 -5.20
C TRP A 284 10.43 6.42 -5.78
N ALA A 285 9.56 5.81 -6.57
CA ALA A 285 8.34 6.45 -7.08
C ALA A 285 7.20 5.44 -7.20
N ARG A 286 5.99 5.86 -6.83
CA ARG A 286 4.76 5.10 -7.06
C ARG A 286 4.06 5.54 -8.33
N HIS A 287 3.68 4.55 -9.13
CA HIS A 287 2.92 4.71 -10.36
C HIS A 287 1.53 4.12 -10.17
N SER A 288 0.48 4.90 -10.40
CA SER A 288 -0.87 4.32 -10.53
C SER A 288 -0.95 3.60 -11.87
N ILE A 289 -1.47 2.38 -11.88
CA ILE A 289 -1.76 1.64 -13.13
C ILE A 289 -3.24 1.60 -13.46
N ASP A 290 -4.07 2.20 -12.62
CA ASP A 290 -5.52 2.13 -12.70
C ASP A 290 -6.10 3.15 -13.70
N MET A 291 -5.82 2.93 -14.98
CA MET A 291 -6.27 3.74 -16.11
C MET A 291 -6.40 2.88 -17.37
N SER A 292 -6.95 3.42 -18.46
CA SER A 292 -7.07 2.68 -19.73
C SER A 292 -5.69 2.34 -20.33
N VAL A 293 -5.60 1.33 -21.21
CA VAL A 293 -4.32 1.01 -21.88
C VAL A 293 -3.76 2.23 -22.64
N PRO A 294 -4.54 2.97 -23.45
CA PRO A 294 -4.01 4.11 -24.18
C PRO A 294 -3.45 5.21 -23.28
N GLU A 295 -4.13 5.52 -22.16
CA GLU A 295 -3.63 6.50 -21.18
C GLU A 295 -2.32 6.01 -20.53
N LEU A 296 -2.26 4.71 -20.19
CA LEU A 296 -1.07 4.09 -19.61
C LEU A 296 0.11 4.14 -20.57
N GLU A 297 -0.11 3.84 -21.85
CA GLU A 297 0.93 3.93 -22.89
C GLU A 297 1.46 5.35 -23.03
N VAL A 298 0.58 6.34 -23.12
CA VAL A 298 0.97 7.76 -23.18
C VAL A 298 1.76 8.16 -21.92
N ALA A 299 1.32 7.75 -20.73
CA ALA A 299 2.02 8.05 -19.48
C ALA A 299 3.44 7.48 -19.47
N PHE A 300 3.61 6.21 -19.85
CA PHE A 300 4.93 5.57 -19.88
C PHE A 300 5.83 6.10 -21.00
N ASP A 301 5.27 6.50 -22.14
CA ASP A 301 6.04 7.10 -23.24
C ASP A 301 6.55 8.51 -22.88
N ARG A 302 5.72 9.31 -22.17
CA ARG A 302 6.16 10.59 -21.58
C ARG A 302 7.22 10.39 -20.51
N LEU A 303 7.01 9.44 -19.59
CA LEU A 303 7.98 9.10 -18.56
C LEU A 303 9.33 8.70 -19.15
N LYS A 304 9.32 7.85 -20.19
CA LYS A 304 10.54 7.48 -20.92
C LYS A 304 11.21 8.69 -21.55
N SER A 305 10.45 9.51 -22.28
CA SER A 305 10.98 10.70 -22.96
C SER A 305 11.61 11.69 -21.97
N PHE A 306 10.96 11.90 -20.82
CA PHE A 306 11.50 12.69 -19.71
C PHE A 306 12.81 12.09 -19.20
N CYS A 307 12.84 10.80 -18.87
CA CYS A 307 14.06 10.15 -18.38
C CYS A 307 15.22 10.27 -19.39
N ASP A 308 14.94 10.11 -20.68
CA ASP A 308 15.94 10.24 -21.75
C ASP A 308 16.50 11.67 -21.83
N ARG A 309 15.65 12.70 -21.76
CA ARG A 309 16.08 14.12 -21.80
C ARG A 309 16.96 14.52 -20.62
N HIS A 310 16.69 13.97 -19.44
CA HIS A 310 17.43 14.30 -18.22
C HIS A 310 18.65 13.41 -17.98
N SER A 311 18.94 12.45 -18.87
CA SER A 311 20.04 11.51 -18.72
C SER A 311 21.43 12.16 -18.84
N LYS A 312 22.42 11.69 -18.06
CA LYS A 312 23.82 12.16 -18.10
C LYS A 312 24.56 11.81 -19.39
N ALA A 313 24.18 10.70 -20.00
CA ALA A 313 24.72 10.26 -21.28
C ALA A 313 23.57 10.27 -22.28
N PRO A 314 23.67 10.99 -23.41
CA PRO A 314 22.64 10.88 -24.43
C PRO A 314 22.54 9.40 -24.82
N LEU A 315 21.39 8.78 -24.53
CA LEU A 315 21.08 7.42 -24.97
C LEU A 315 21.23 7.42 -26.50
N LYS A 316 22.30 6.81 -27.00
CA LYS A 316 22.61 6.76 -28.44
C LYS A 316 21.46 6.05 -29.16
N GLY A 317 20.57 6.84 -29.76
CA GLY A 317 19.43 6.39 -30.57
C GLY A 317 19.36 7.13 -31.89
N LYS A 318 20.06 6.60 -32.90
CA LYS A 318 19.89 6.73 -34.37
C LYS A 318 19.55 8.11 -34.97
N ALA A 319 20.60 8.71 -35.53
CA ALA A 319 20.69 9.47 -36.79
C ALA A 319 19.44 10.21 -37.32
N ALA A 320 19.60 11.53 -37.33
CA ALA A 320 19.01 12.53 -38.21
C ALA A 320 18.54 12.02 -39.59
N ASN A 321 17.29 12.34 -39.92
CA ASN A 321 16.91 12.66 -41.30
C ASN A 321 16.71 14.17 -41.39
N GLY A 322 17.72 14.84 -41.94
CA GLY A 322 17.65 16.25 -42.29
C GLY A 322 16.64 16.48 -43.39
N LEU A 323 15.61 17.27 -43.09
CA LEU A 323 14.79 17.91 -44.10
C LEU A 323 15.62 19.02 -44.74
N LYS A 324 16.19 18.73 -45.92
CA LYS A 324 16.66 19.76 -46.85
C LYS A 324 15.47 20.62 -47.27
N GLN A 325 15.52 21.91 -46.95
CA GLN A 325 14.67 22.92 -47.58
C GLN A 325 14.93 22.92 -49.09
N ALA A 326 13.87 22.76 -49.87
CA ALA A 326 13.86 23.10 -51.29
C ALA A 326 13.11 24.43 -51.45
N LYS A 327 13.81 25.44 -51.96
CA LYS A 327 13.21 26.59 -52.66
C LYS A 327 13.55 26.45 -54.15
N PRO A 328 12.63 26.84 -55.03
CA PRO A 328 12.87 28.02 -55.86
C PRO A 328 12.22 29.27 -55.27
#